data_AF-A0A1M6NPN7-F1
#
_entry.id   AF-A0A1M6NPN7-F1
#
_cell.length_a   1.000
_cell.length_b   1.000
_cell.length_c   1.000
_cell.angle_alpha   90.00
_cell.angle_beta   90.00
_cell.angle_gamma   90.00
#
_symmetry.space_group_name_H-M   'P 1'
#
loop_
_entity.id
_entity.type
_entity.pdbx_description
1 polymer ?
#
loop_
_entity_poly.entity_id
_entity_poly.type
_entity_poly.pdbx_seq_one_letter_code
_entity_poly.pdbx_strand_id
1 'polypeptide(L)'
;MGRLERLLQKCWKLKEPGAGTAQEYYDALRDLGHQFLKLYLQKKIKIGEDAIQVLTADDLLNIRGFIKETEKYFPEMAGNKKDTLPFTEAIASCLTDFYTIIQESNKGYHVSYYYYRGDNDPKGVPGAMADLILKIFYICSIYDIDIETVMIEKYELYKKKYNENEKAGG
;
A
#
# COMPACT_ATOMS: atom_id res chain seq x y z
N MET A 1 32.03 8.02 19.75
CA MET A 1 30.80 7.75 18.98
C MET A 1 30.34 9.02 18.27
N GLY A 2 30.42 9.03 16.93
CA GLY A 2 30.09 10.16 16.07
C GLY A 2 28.59 10.47 16.03
N ARG A 3 28.21 11.69 15.59
CA ARG A 3 26.79 12.09 15.51
C ARG A 3 25.95 11.15 14.63
N LEU A 4 26.53 10.66 13.52
CA LEU A 4 25.89 9.72 12.61
C LEU A 4 25.60 8.37 13.28
N GLU A 5 26.60 7.80 13.98
CA GLU A 5 26.44 6.53 14.71
C GLU A 5 25.35 6.60 15.79
N ARG A 6 25.27 7.74 16.51
CA ARG A 6 24.21 7.95 17.51
C ARG A 6 22.82 8.01 16.88
N LEU A 7 22.69 8.64 15.72
CA LEU A 7 21.43 8.72 14.99
C LEU A 7 21.03 7.34 14.44
N LEU A 8 21.97 6.58 13.89
CA LEU A 8 21.74 5.20 13.45
C LEU A 8 21.24 4.32 14.60
N GLN A 9 21.91 4.35 15.75
CA GLN A 9 21.48 3.62 16.93
C GLN A 9 20.11 4.06 17.44
N LYS A 10 19.80 5.36 17.38
CA LYS A 10 18.48 5.89 17.75
C LYS A 10 17.38 5.34 16.83
N CYS A 11 17.60 5.36 15.50
CA CYS A 11 16.65 4.79 14.55
C CYS A 11 16.47 3.28 14.75
N TRP A 12 17.55 2.54 15.01
CA TRP A 12 17.48 1.10 15.29
C TRP A 12 16.64 0.79 16.54
N LYS A 13 16.86 1.52 17.64
CA LYS A 13 16.07 1.35 18.86
C LYS A 13 14.59 1.65 18.63
N LEU A 14 14.28 2.74 17.93
CA LEU A 14 12.90 3.15 17.64
C LEU A 14 12.17 2.22 16.67
N LYS A 15 12.87 1.29 16.00
CA LYS A 15 12.27 0.25 15.17
C LYS A 15 11.68 -0.90 16.02
N GLU A 16 12.12 -1.05 17.27
CA GLU A 16 11.63 -2.10 18.16
C GLU A 16 10.19 -1.79 18.63
N PRO A 17 9.29 -2.79 18.70
CA PRO A 17 7.94 -2.59 19.20
C PRO A 17 7.92 -1.96 20.60
N GLY A 18 7.21 -0.84 20.76
CA GLY A 18 7.07 -0.14 22.04
C GLY A 18 8.23 0.79 22.43
N ALA A 19 9.24 0.95 21.58
CA ALA A 19 10.40 1.81 21.87
C ALA A 19 10.15 3.32 21.68
N GLY A 20 9.02 3.71 21.07
CA GLY A 20 8.62 5.10 20.86
C GLY A 20 7.39 5.25 19.98
N THR A 21 7.05 6.50 19.66
CA THR A 21 5.96 6.85 18.75
C THR A 21 6.41 6.86 17.28
N ALA A 22 5.47 6.71 16.36
CA ALA A 22 5.73 6.83 14.93
C ALA A 22 6.35 8.21 14.56
N GLN A 23 5.94 9.27 15.26
CA GLN A 23 6.46 10.62 15.08
C GLN A 23 7.94 10.71 15.49
N GLU A 24 8.31 10.13 16.64
CA GLU A 24 9.71 10.11 17.09
C GLU A 24 10.62 9.31 16.15
N TYR A 25 10.11 8.22 15.56
CA TYR A 25 10.83 7.46 14.54
C TYR A 25 11.03 8.29 13.27
N TYR A 26 9.97 8.97 12.79
CA TYR A 26 10.04 9.85 11.63
C TYR A 26 11.05 10.99 11.82
N ASP A 27 11.01 11.67 12.96
CA ASP A 27 11.94 12.77 13.27
C ASP A 27 13.39 12.27 13.37
N ALA A 28 13.61 11.07 13.94
CA ALA A 28 14.93 10.45 13.98
C ALA A 28 15.47 10.11 12.58
N LEU A 29 14.63 9.56 11.69
CA LEU A 29 15.00 9.28 10.30
C LEU A 29 15.32 10.56 9.53
N ARG A 30 14.53 11.62 9.71
CA ARG A 30 14.75 12.92 9.07
C ARG A 30 16.11 13.50 9.46
N ASP A 31 16.43 13.47 10.75
CA ASP A 31 17.72 13.96 11.27
C ASP A 31 18.90 13.11 10.78
N LEU A 32 18.72 11.79 10.70
CA LEU A 32 19.71 10.87 10.13
C LEU A 32 19.97 11.21 8.65
N GLY A 33 18.91 11.38 7.85
CA GLY A 33 19.00 11.73 6.44
C GLY A 33 19.72 13.06 6.21
N HIS A 34 19.36 14.11 6.96
CA HIS A 34 20.06 15.40 6.90
C HIS A 34 21.54 15.28 7.24
N GLN A 35 21.89 14.55 8.30
CA GLN A 35 23.27 14.40 8.72
C GLN A 35 24.09 13.58 7.70
N PHE A 36 23.49 12.56 7.11
CA PHE A 36 24.10 11.76 6.05
C PHE A 36 24.37 12.61 4.81
N LEU A 37 23.37 13.32 4.29
CA LEU A 37 23.50 14.20 3.12
C LEU A 37 24.57 15.28 3.34
N LYS A 38 24.61 15.88 4.53
CA LYS A 38 25.66 16.87 4.88
C LYS A 38 27.06 16.27 4.80
N LEU A 39 27.25 15.05 5.31
CA LEU A 39 28.56 14.38 5.27
C LEU A 39 28.94 13.92 3.87
N TYR A 40 27.95 13.50 3.06
CA TYR A 40 28.13 13.15 1.66
C TYR A 40 28.55 14.37 0.82
N LEU A 41 27.86 15.51 0.94
CA LEU A 41 28.23 16.76 0.27
C LEU A 41 29.62 17.27 0.68
N GLN A 42 30.03 17.02 1.91
CA GLN A 42 31.38 17.32 2.41
C GLN A 42 32.45 16.31 1.95
N LYS A 43 32.08 15.31 1.13
CA LYS A 43 32.95 14.22 0.68
C LYS A 43 33.59 13.41 1.82
N LYS A 44 32.94 13.41 3.00
CA LYS A 44 33.38 12.67 4.20
C LYS A 44 32.82 11.25 4.27
N ILE A 45 31.81 10.96 3.47
CA ILE A 45 31.26 9.62 3.25
C ILE A 45 31.30 9.37 1.75
N LYS A 46 31.77 8.20 1.36
CA LYS A 46 31.63 7.67 0.01
C LYS A 46 30.59 6.58 0.06
N ILE A 47 29.62 6.64 -0.86
CA ILE A 47 28.71 5.54 -1.10
C ILE A 47 29.49 4.58 -2.00
N GLY A 48 29.80 3.39 -1.49
CA GLY A 48 30.47 2.37 -2.30
C GLY A 48 29.53 1.89 -3.41
N GLU A 49 30.07 1.62 -4.60
CA GLU A 49 29.31 1.07 -5.73
C GLU A 49 28.66 -0.28 -5.36
N ASP A 50 29.30 -1.03 -4.46
CA ASP A 50 28.81 -2.33 -3.96
C ASP A 50 27.75 -2.24 -2.85
N ALA A 51 27.41 -1.03 -2.38
CA ALA A 51 26.48 -0.77 -1.28
C ALA A 51 25.26 0.07 -1.67
N ILE A 52 25.13 0.40 -2.96
CA ILE A 52 23.88 0.90 -3.51
C ILE A 52 22.98 -0.33 -3.68
N GLN A 53 22.19 -0.67 -2.66
CA GLN A 53 20.86 -1.18 -2.98
C GLN A 53 20.20 -0.04 -3.75
N VAL A 54 20.18 -0.17 -5.08
CA VAL A 54 19.32 0.65 -5.91
C VAL A 54 17.95 0.35 -5.34
N LEU A 55 17.33 1.31 -4.63
CA LEU A 55 15.90 1.24 -4.39
C LEU A 55 15.29 1.17 -5.78
N THR A 56 14.98 -0.05 -6.23
CA THR A 56 14.32 -0.22 -7.52
C THR A 56 12.88 0.22 -7.34
N ALA A 57 12.15 0.42 -8.43
CA ALA A 57 10.70 0.57 -8.35
C ALA A 57 10.02 -0.67 -7.73
N ASP A 58 10.74 -1.76 -7.46
CA ASP A 58 10.24 -2.94 -6.74
C ASP A 58 10.41 -2.80 -5.21
N ASP A 59 11.32 -1.94 -4.72
CA ASP A 59 11.51 -1.66 -3.28
C ASP A 59 10.52 -0.63 -2.72
N LEU A 60 9.87 0.12 -3.62
CA LEU A 60 8.66 0.90 -3.38
C LEU A 60 7.56 0.22 -4.17
N LEU A 61 6.80 -0.69 -3.58
CA LEU A 61 5.52 -1.11 -4.18
C LEU A 61 4.62 0.13 -4.30
N ASN A 62 4.78 0.90 -5.37
CA ASN A 62 3.75 1.77 -5.87
C ASN A 62 2.58 0.89 -6.29
N ILE A 63 1.36 1.44 -6.28
CA ILE A 63 0.14 0.64 -6.47
C ILE A 63 0.24 -0.13 -7.80
N ARG A 64 0.86 0.46 -8.82
CA ARG A 64 1.17 -0.21 -10.09
C ARG A 64 2.04 -1.46 -9.99
N GLY A 65 3.10 -1.45 -9.18
CA GLY A 65 3.93 -2.62 -8.92
C GLY A 65 3.14 -3.72 -8.22
N PHE A 66 2.30 -3.35 -7.25
CA PHE A 66 1.45 -4.27 -6.51
C PHE A 66 0.39 -4.91 -7.42
N ILE A 67 -0.25 -4.10 -8.27
CA ILE A 67 -1.22 -4.56 -9.27
C ILE A 67 -0.58 -5.62 -10.19
N LYS A 68 0.62 -5.36 -10.73
CA LYS A 68 1.32 -6.35 -11.57
C LYS A 68 1.66 -7.63 -10.84
N GLU A 69 1.97 -7.55 -9.54
CA GLU A 69 2.24 -8.73 -8.74
C GLU A 69 0.96 -9.55 -8.48
N THR A 70 -0.20 -8.89 -8.33
CA THR A 70 -1.49 -9.59 -8.14
C THR A 70 -1.83 -10.54 -9.30
N GLU A 71 -1.39 -10.24 -10.54
CA GLU A 71 -1.55 -11.15 -11.69
C GLU A 71 -0.93 -12.53 -11.46
N LYS A 72 0.16 -12.62 -10.67
CA LYS A 72 0.92 -13.86 -10.48
C LYS A 72 0.26 -14.83 -9.51
N TYR A 73 -0.58 -14.32 -8.61
CA TYR A 73 -1.03 -15.06 -7.43
C TYR A 73 -2.55 -15.12 -7.29
N PHE A 74 -3.32 -14.42 -8.14
CA PHE A 74 -4.79 -14.45 -8.02
C PHE A 74 -5.34 -15.84 -8.44
N PRO A 75 -6.01 -16.58 -7.54
CA PRO A 75 -6.28 -18.01 -7.72
C PRO A 75 -7.20 -18.34 -8.91
N GLU A 76 -8.11 -17.42 -9.25
CA GLU A 76 -9.15 -17.64 -10.27
C GLU A 76 -8.59 -17.84 -11.69
N MET A 77 -7.31 -17.58 -11.94
CA MET A 77 -6.71 -17.68 -13.28
C MET A 77 -5.27 -18.20 -13.36
N ALA A 78 -4.80 -19.02 -12.41
CA ALA A 78 -3.52 -19.73 -12.53
C ALA A 78 -3.41 -20.72 -13.73
N GLY A 79 -4.37 -20.70 -14.66
CA GLY A 79 -4.36 -21.50 -15.89
C GLY A 79 -5.20 -20.97 -17.07
N ASN A 80 -5.87 -19.81 -16.97
CA ASN A 80 -6.68 -19.29 -18.07
C ASN A 80 -5.93 -18.16 -18.79
N LYS A 81 -5.75 -18.35 -20.10
CA LYS A 81 -5.04 -17.43 -20.99
C LYS A 81 -5.63 -16.01 -20.87
N LYS A 82 -4.72 -15.04 -20.86
CA LYS A 82 -4.89 -13.58 -20.79
C LYS A 82 -5.93 -12.95 -21.73
N ASP A 83 -6.55 -13.73 -22.63
CA ASP A 83 -7.28 -13.24 -23.81
C ASP A 83 -8.76 -13.66 -23.90
N THR A 84 -9.35 -14.31 -22.88
CA THR A 84 -10.70 -14.89 -23.03
C THR A 84 -11.78 -14.44 -22.06
N LEU A 85 -11.50 -13.66 -21.01
CA LEU A 85 -12.58 -13.18 -20.13
C LEU A 85 -13.14 -11.83 -20.63
N PRO A 86 -14.44 -11.74 -20.97
CA PRO A 86 -15.08 -10.46 -21.28
C PRO A 86 -15.09 -9.52 -20.07
N PHE A 87 -14.90 -8.21 -20.31
CA PHE A 87 -14.89 -7.20 -19.25
C PHE A 87 -16.14 -7.25 -18.36
N THR A 88 -17.31 -7.52 -18.95
CA THR A 88 -18.57 -7.66 -18.21
C THR A 88 -18.58 -8.85 -17.27
N GLU A 89 -17.94 -9.97 -17.63
CA GLU A 89 -17.83 -11.15 -16.78
C GLU A 89 -16.82 -10.91 -15.64
N ALA A 90 -15.72 -10.21 -15.95
CA ALA A 90 -14.74 -9.80 -14.95
C ALA A 90 -15.36 -8.86 -13.91
N ILE A 91 -16.17 -7.89 -14.32
CA ILE A 91 -16.90 -7.03 -13.38
C ILE A 91 -17.98 -7.80 -12.62
N ALA A 92 -18.67 -8.75 -13.27
CA ALA A 92 -19.68 -9.57 -12.62
C ALA A 92 -19.09 -10.46 -11.51
N SER A 93 -17.85 -10.93 -11.63
CA SER A 93 -17.22 -11.76 -10.60
C SER A 93 -17.01 -11.01 -9.27
N CYS A 94 -16.90 -9.68 -9.30
CA CYS A 94 -16.86 -8.83 -8.09
C CYS A 94 -18.17 -8.89 -7.29
N LEU A 95 -19.32 -9.22 -7.91
CA LEU A 95 -20.60 -9.31 -7.22
C LEU A 95 -20.59 -10.37 -6.12
N THR A 96 -19.81 -11.43 -6.31
CA THR A 96 -19.61 -12.48 -5.30
C THR A 96 -18.97 -11.91 -4.04
N ASP A 97 -17.94 -11.07 -4.19
CA ASP A 97 -17.24 -10.47 -3.05
C ASP A 97 -18.10 -9.41 -2.36
N PHE A 98 -18.87 -8.63 -3.13
CA PHE A 98 -19.89 -7.75 -2.57
C PHE A 98 -20.91 -8.50 -1.71
N TYR A 99 -21.37 -9.66 -2.19
CA TYR A 99 -22.28 -10.49 -1.42
C TYR A 99 -21.62 -11.04 -0.16
N THR A 100 -20.34 -11.44 -0.22
CA THR A 100 -19.56 -11.86 0.95
C THR A 100 -19.44 -10.74 1.98
N ILE A 101 -19.19 -9.49 1.56
CA ILE A 101 -19.15 -8.32 2.46
C ILE A 101 -20.48 -8.18 3.22
N ILE A 102 -21.62 -8.29 2.52
CA ILE A 102 -22.96 -8.21 3.13
C ILE A 102 -23.19 -9.38 4.09
N GLN A 103 -22.76 -10.59 3.73
CA GLN A 103 -22.87 -11.75 4.62
C GLN A 103 -22.05 -11.56 5.89
N GLU A 104 -20.80 -11.10 5.79
CA GLU A 104 -19.94 -10.83 6.95
C GLU A 104 -20.52 -9.71 7.83
N SER A 105 -21.10 -8.65 7.25
CA SER A 105 -21.72 -7.58 8.05
C SER A 105 -22.93 -8.05 8.85
N ASN A 106 -23.61 -9.12 8.40
CA ASN A 106 -24.78 -9.68 9.07
C ASN A 106 -24.46 -10.71 10.16
N LYS A 107 -23.17 -11.03 10.40
CA LYS A 107 -22.75 -12.01 11.42
C LYS A 107 -22.72 -11.46 12.84
N GLY A 108 -23.09 -10.19 13.05
CA GLY A 108 -23.13 -9.56 14.37
C GLY A 108 -21.78 -9.09 14.91
N TYR A 109 -20.71 -9.14 14.10
CA TYR A 109 -19.43 -8.51 14.43
C TYR A 109 -19.43 -7.05 14.00
N HIS A 110 -18.62 -6.23 14.68
CA HIS A 110 -18.38 -4.86 14.24
C HIS A 110 -17.68 -4.84 12.87
N VAL A 111 -18.04 -3.92 11.98
CA VAL A 111 -17.54 -3.87 10.59
C VAL A 111 -16.03 -3.66 10.44
N SER A 112 -15.36 -3.16 11.49
CA SER A 112 -13.90 -3.02 11.51
C SER A 112 -13.17 -4.24 12.07
N TYR A 113 -13.90 -5.25 12.56
CA TYR A 113 -13.32 -6.45 13.14
C TYR A 113 -13.04 -7.50 12.05
N TYR A 114 -11.84 -8.08 12.08
CA TYR A 114 -11.46 -9.22 11.26
C TYR A 114 -10.95 -10.36 12.14
N TYR A 115 -11.02 -11.59 11.63
CA TYR A 115 -10.66 -12.80 12.36
C TYR A 115 -10.05 -13.85 11.43
N TYR A 116 -9.40 -14.86 11.98
CA TYR A 116 -8.84 -15.98 11.20
C TYR A 116 -9.59 -17.27 11.53
N ARG A 117 -9.82 -18.15 10.53
CA ARG A 117 -10.47 -19.46 10.73
C ARG A 117 -9.50 -20.61 10.45
N GLY A 118 -8.39 -20.65 11.17
CA GLY A 118 -7.45 -21.78 11.16
C GLY A 118 -6.65 -21.99 9.86
N ASP A 119 -6.97 -21.22 8.83
CA ASP A 119 -6.35 -21.21 7.49
C ASP A 119 -5.43 -19.99 7.27
N ASN A 120 -5.20 -19.18 8.30
CA ASN A 120 -4.51 -17.88 8.24
C ASN A 120 -5.10 -16.90 7.20
N ASP A 121 -6.33 -17.14 6.77
CA ASP A 121 -7.06 -16.27 5.85
C ASP A 121 -7.85 -15.21 6.65
N PRO A 122 -7.58 -13.90 6.46
CA PRO A 122 -8.33 -12.86 7.15
C PRO A 122 -9.80 -12.84 6.69
N LYS A 123 -10.72 -13.08 7.63
CA LYS A 123 -12.18 -13.06 7.45
C LYS A 123 -12.83 -11.85 8.12
N GLY A 124 -14.14 -11.70 7.90
CA GLY A 124 -14.90 -10.53 8.34
C GLY A 124 -15.02 -9.50 7.21
N VAL A 125 -15.74 -8.40 7.50
CA VAL A 125 -15.93 -7.32 6.51
C VAL A 125 -14.60 -6.79 5.95
N PRO A 126 -13.55 -6.55 6.76
CA PRO A 126 -12.27 -6.10 6.21
C PRO A 126 -11.59 -7.12 5.28
N GLY A 127 -11.68 -8.42 5.59
CA GLY A 127 -11.14 -9.49 4.74
C GLY A 127 -11.86 -9.55 3.38
N ALA A 128 -13.19 -9.56 3.40
CA ALA A 128 -13.98 -9.56 2.17
C ALA A 128 -13.81 -8.28 1.33
N MET A 129 -13.58 -7.12 1.98
CA MET A 129 -13.21 -5.89 1.27
C MET A 129 -11.82 -5.97 0.64
N ALA A 130 -10.85 -6.62 1.29
CA ALA A 130 -9.54 -6.85 0.72
C ALA A 130 -9.62 -7.74 -0.53
N ASP A 131 -10.40 -8.82 -0.49
CA ASP A 131 -10.63 -9.70 -1.65
C ASP A 131 -11.18 -8.90 -2.84
N LEU A 132 -12.19 -8.07 -2.61
CA LEU A 132 -12.78 -7.21 -3.65
C LEU A 132 -11.76 -6.22 -4.23
N ILE A 133 -10.96 -5.56 -3.38
CA ILE A 133 -9.93 -4.60 -3.83
C ILE A 133 -8.87 -5.31 -4.68
N LEU A 134 -8.39 -6.46 -4.23
CA LEU A 134 -7.41 -7.26 -4.97
C LEU A 134 -7.97 -7.74 -6.32
N LYS A 135 -9.24 -8.13 -6.36
CA LYS A 135 -9.93 -8.49 -7.61
C LYS A 135 -10.06 -7.31 -8.56
N ILE A 136 -10.38 -6.11 -8.07
CA ILE A 136 -10.41 -4.89 -8.89
C ILE A 136 -9.01 -4.58 -9.46
N PHE A 137 -7.97 -4.69 -8.65
CA PHE A 137 -6.59 -4.51 -9.12
C PHE A 137 -6.21 -5.53 -10.19
N TYR A 138 -6.57 -6.79 -10.00
CA TYR A 138 -6.38 -7.82 -11.01
C TYR A 138 -7.09 -7.46 -12.33
N ILE A 139 -8.36 -7.05 -12.27
CA ILE A 139 -9.15 -6.60 -13.43
C ILE A 139 -8.45 -5.42 -14.12
N CYS A 140 -8.01 -4.41 -13.36
CA CYS A 140 -7.29 -3.28 -13.91
C CYS A 140 -6.01 -3.72 -14.63
N SER A 141 -5.29 -4.72 -14.10
CA SER A 141 -4.08 -5.23 -14.74
C SER A 141 -4.36 -5.93 -16.07
N ILE A 142 -5.35 -6.84 -16.13
CA ILE A 142 -5.65 -7.61 -17.36
C ILE A 142 -6.20 -6.75 -18.50
N TYR A 143 -6.85 -5.62 -18.19
CA TYR A 143 -7.37 -4.67 -19.17
C TYR A 143 -6.48 -3.44 -19.36
N ASP A 144 -5.26 -3.44 -18.81
CA ASP A 144 -4.27 -2.36 -18.92
C ASP A 144 -4.81 -0.98 -18.48
N ILE A 145 -5.61 -0.98 -17.41
CA ILE A 145 -6.21 0.21 -16.81
C ILE A 145 -5.24 0.79 -15.77
N ASP A 146 -4.78 2.03 -16.00
CA ASP A 146 -3.96 2.78 -15.05
C ASP A 146 -4.81 3.37 -13.90
N ILE A 147 -5.24 2.50 -13.00
CA ILE A 147 -6.12 2.86 -11.88
C ILE A 147 -5.43 3.79 -10.87
N GLU A 148 -4.10 3.70 -10.70
CA GLU A 148 -3.34 4.54 -9.78
C GLU A 148 -3.44 6.03 -10.20
N THR A 149 -3.14 6.32 -11.46
CA THR A 149 -3.27 7.68 -12.01
C THR A 149 -4.70 8.20 -11.87
N VAL A 150 -5.70 7.38 -12.24
CA VAL A 150 -7.12 7.77 -12.15
C VAL A 150 -7.56 8.04 -10.71
N MET A 151 -7.10 7.23 -9.73
CA MET A 151 -7.41 7.43 -8.31
C MET A 151 -6.82 8.74 -7.79
N ILE A 152 -5.57 9.06 -8.15
CA ILE A 152 -4.91 10.31 -7.75
C ILE A 152 -5.68 11.52 -8.29
N GLU A 153 -6.03 11.51 -9.58
CA GLU A 153 -6.79 12.59 -10.19
C GLU A 153 -8.18 12.77 -9.55
N LYS A 154 -8.88 11.67 -9.26
CA LYS A 154 -10.18 11.70 -8.56
C LYS A 154 -10.04 12.27 -7.15
N TYR A 155 -9.00 11.87 -6.42
CA TYR A 155 -8.74 12.36 -5.06
C TYR A 155 -8.49 13.88 -5.03
N GLU A 156 -7.64 14.39 -5.94
CA GLU A 156 -7.38 15.82 -6.04
C GLU A 156 -8.65 16.62 -6.42
N LEU A 157 -9.50 16.06 -7.28
CA LEU A 157 -10.82 16.65 -7.58
C LEU A 157 -11.72 16.71 -6.35
N TYR A 158 -11.78 15.64 -5.53
CA TYR A 158 -12.57 15.63 -4.30
C TYR A 158 -12.06 16.65 -3.28
N LYS A 159 -10.73 16.75 -3.13
CA LYS A 159 -10.10 17.76 -2.27
C LYS A 159 -10.42 19.18 -2.72
N LYS A 160 -10.38 19.44 -4.02
CA LYS A 160 -10.76 20.75 -4.58
C LYS A 160 -12.22 21.08 -4.24
N LYS A 161 -13.15 20.16 -4.50
CA LYS A 161 -14.58 20.34 -4.21
C LYS A 161 -14.86 20.55 -2.72
N TYR A 162 -14.19 19.81 -1.85
CA TYR A 162 -14.31 19.97 -0.41
C TYR A 162 -13.95 21.40 0.02
N ASN A 163 -12.79 21.90 -0.43
CA ASN A 163 -12.33 23.25 -0.10
C ASN A 163 -13.20 24.37 -0.71
N GLU A 164 -13.78 24.15 -1.88
CA GLU A 164 -14.73 25.09 -2.51
C GLU A 164 -16.05 25.15 -1.72
N ASN A 165 -16.54 24.02 -1.24
CA ASN A 165 -17.76 23.95 -0.43
C ASN A 165 -17.57 24.57 0.97
N GLU A 166 -16.42 24.37 1.62
CA GLU A 166 -16.12 25.07 2.89
C GLU A 166 -16.07 26.60 2.72
N LYS A 167 -15.57 27.08 1.58
CA LYS A 167 -15.53 28.53 1.27
C LYS A 167 -16.89 29.13 0.89
N ALA A 168 -17.83 28.31 0.43
CA ALA A 168 -19.17 28.75 0.08
C ALA A 168 -20.17 28.71 1.26
N GLY A 169 -19.81 28.00 2.35
CA GLY A 169 -20.63 27.82 3.55
C GLY A 169 -20.20 28.64 4.78
N GLY A 170 -19.19 29.51 4.65
CA GLY A 170 -18.73 30.44 5.69
C GLY A 170 -18.86 31.89 5.24
#